data_AF-A0A2P2I0W1-F1
#
_entry.id   AF-A0A2P2I0W1-F1
#
_cell.length_a   1.000
_cell.length_b   1.000
_cell.length_c   1.000
_cell.angle_alpha   90.00
_cell.angle_beta   90.00
_cell.angle_gamma   90.00
#
_symmetry.space_group_name_H-M   'P 1'
#
loop_
_entity.id
_entity.type
_entity.pdbx_description
1 polymer ?
#
loop_
_entity_poly.entity_id
_entity_poly.type
_entity_poly.pdbx_seq_one_letter_code
_entity_poly.pdbx_strand_id
1 'polypeptide(L)'
;QDQNGVRLEQSTLRLEKLMAAKTFHMPKCQVSKSICELLELLYNTMEEACTSSAQYAGRLLCTVRNMLALYDHVTPVAHAHTLGTIPQHAALVHNNSMFIATHCYLLSHQYKNRLPAELREAGPCVVSFTDLSYQITKTGTEVFCKAMQSHKKALLDTIGQAQGFGEGPSDTGARQCLRQLQQLCHVWCEVLPHSVYNKAMGTLLNSVVKELIERIVSLEDISQDSAVSLIATLAVFKDNAASLFPDAPSAGNTTNPAGTREGLCGVRQWGRYQELMVVLGASLRELQDRWADGKGPLALYFTPDQAKSLVRALFQNTDRRAQLLARIKLQ
;
A
#
# COMPACT_ATOMS: atom_id res chain seq x y z
N GLN A 1 1.37 25.69 -34.68
CA GLN A 1 2.48 25.32 -35.57
C GLN A 1 3.63 26.24 -35.21
N ASP A 2 4.79 25.67 -34.92
CA ASP A 2 6.07 26.38 -34.96
C ASP A 2 6.73 26.16 -36.34
N GLN A 3 7.82 26.88 -36.58
CA GLN A 3 8.43 27.11 -37.90
C GLN A 3 9.04 25.85 -38.58
N ASN A 4 8.87 24.66 -38.02
CA ASN A 4 9.48 23.42 -38.52
C ASN A 4 8.50 22.35 -39.01
N GLY A 5 7.20 22.66 -39.16
CA GLY A 5 6.28 21.79 -39.89
C GLY A 5 5.99 20.42 -39.24
N VAL A 6 6.39 20.19 -37.98
CA VAL A 6 5.98 19.01 -37.22
C VAL A 6 4.58 19.26 -36.66
N ARG A 7 3.62 18.44 -37.10
CA ARG A 7 2.29 18.38 -36.50
C ARG A 7 2.40 17.67 -35.15
N LEU A 8 2.92 18.38 -34.16
CA LEU A 8 2.80 17.98 -32.76
C LEU A 8 1.31 17.76 -32.47
N GLU A 9 0.96 16.52 -32.10
CA GLU A 9 -0.39 16.10 -31.78
C GLU A 9 -1.01 17.10 -30.80
N GLN A 10 -1.98 17.89 -31.26
CA GLN A 10 -2.61 18.94 -30.45
C GLN A 10 -3.27 18.37 -29.19
N SER A 11 -3.55 17.07 -29.17
CA SER A 11 -4.14 16.31 -28.07
C SER A 11 -3.20 16.17 -26.87
N THR A 12 -1.93 15.81 -27.09
CA THR A 12 -0.92 15.63 -26.03
C THR A 12 -0.52 16.97 -25.41
N LEU A 13 -0.35 18.01 -26.25
CA LEU A 13 -0.05 19.37 -25.81
C LEU A 13 -1.16 20.05 -24.99
N ARG A 14 -2.44 19.68 -25.21
CA ARG A 14 -3.58 20.20 -24.43
C ARG A 14 -3.63 19.56 -23.03
N LEU A 15 -3.33 18.27 -22.94
CA LEU A 15 -3.30 17.53 -21.69
C LEU A 15 -2.15 18.01 -20.79
N GLU A 16 -0.95 18.15 -21.35
CA GLU A 16 0.24 18.64 -20.62
C GLU A 16 0.06 20.07 -20.10
N LYS A 17 -0.57 20.95 -20.89
CA LYS A 17 -0.86 22.34 -20.47
C LYS A 17 -1.94 22.42 -19.38
N LEU A 18 -2.90 21.50 -19.34
CA LEU A 18 -3.91 21.43 -18.26
C LEU A 18 -3.33 20.88 -16.94
N MET A 19 -2.27 20.06 -17.01
CA MET A 19 -1.58 19.49 -15.85
C MET A 19 -0.65 20.47 -15.10
N ALA A 20 -0.45 21.69 -15.63
CA ALA A 20 0.46 22.70 -15.07
C ALA A 20 -0.12 23.46 -13.84
N ALA A 21 -1.38 23.23 -13.47
CA ALA A 21 -1.94 23.72 -12.21
C ALA A 21 -1.59 22.74 -11.08
N LYS A 22 -0.66 23.14 -10.19
CA LYS A 22 -0.12 22.34 -9.06
C LYS A 22 -1.15 21.74 -8.08
N THR A 23 -2.45 21.94 -8.28
CA THR A 23 -3.55 21.49 -7.40
C THR A 23 -4.19 20.16 -7.82
N PHE A 24 -4.04 19.73 -9.09
CA PHE A 24 -4.68 18.51 -9.62
C PHE A 24 -3.68 17.53 -10.27
N HIS A 25 -2.39 17.62 -9.91
CA HIS A 25 -1.38 16.74 -10.49
C HIS A 25 -1.51 15.33 -9.91
N MET A 26 -1.85 14.35 -10.76
CA MET A 26 -1.80 12.95 -10.35
C MET A 26 -0.33 12.53 -10.21
N PRO A 27 0.05 11.85 -9.11
CA PRO A 27 1.39 11.29 -8.98
C PRO A 27 1.70 10.35 -10.16
N LYS A 28 2.99 10.23 -10.51
CA LYS A 28 3.44 9.30 -11.55
C LYS A 28 2.97 7.88 -11.24
N CYS A 29 2.22 7.28 -12.16
CA CYS A 29 1.74 5.90 -12.09
C CYS A 29 1.36 5.39 -13.49
N GLN A 30 1.10 4.09 -13.63
CA GLN A 30 0.61 3.51 -14.87
C GLN A 30 -0.92 3.48 -14.89
N VAL A 31 -1.47 3.79 -16.07
CA VAL A 31 -2.89 3.67 -16.38
C VAL A 31 -3.08 2.83 -17.63
N SER A 32 -4.23 2.17 -17.76
CA SER A 32 -4.51 1.32 -18.92
C SER A 32 -4.81 2.16 -20.16
N LYS A 33 -4.38 1.69 -21.33
CA LYS A 33 -4.67 2.35 -22.62
C LYS A 33 -6.16 2.57 -22.86
N SER A 34 -7.00 1.60 -22.48
CA SER A 34 -8.46 1.70 -22.58
C SER A 34 -9.05 2.87 -21.79
N ILE A 35 -8.40 3.31 -20.71
CA ILE A 35 -8.85 4.48 -19.95
C ILE A 35 -8.47 5.78 -20.67
N CYS A 36 -7.30 5.82 -21.33
CA CYS A 36 -6.96 6.96 -22.17
C CYS A 36 -7.96 7.11 -23.33
N GLU A 37 -8.34 6.01 -23.97
CA GLU A 37 -9.36 5.98 -25.03
C GLU A 37 -10.75 6.38 -24.50
N LEU A 38 -11.14 5.91 -23.30
CA LEU A 38 -12.37 6.33 -22.64
C LEU A 38 -12.37 7.83 -22.36
N LEU A 39 -11.29 8.38 -21.82
CA LEU A 39 -11.18 9.82 -21.56
C LEU A 39 -11.29 10.62 -22.85
N GLU A 40 -10.61 10.22 -23.93
CA GLU A 40 -10.73 10.87 -25.22
C GLU A 40 -12.20 10.93 -25.70
N LEU A 41 -12.93 9.83 -25.56
CA LEU A 41 -14.36 9.78 -25.86
C LEU A 41 -15.18 10.74 -24.97
N LEU A 42 -14.90 10.79 -23.67
CA LEU A 42 -15.58 11.72 -22.76
C LEU A 42 -15.33 13.18 -23.15
N TYR A 43 -14.08 13.55 -23.43
CA TYR A 43 -13.72 14.92 -23.83
C TYR A 43 -14.34 15.31 -25.17
N ASN A 44 -14.34 14.41 -26.16
CA ASN A 44 -14.99 14.65 -27.45
C ASN A 44 -16.50 14.86 -27.29
N THR A 45 -17.15 14.03 -26.46
CA THR A 45 -18.59 14.14 -26.17
C THR A 45 -18.91 15.47 -25.45
N MET A 46 -18.04 15.90 -24.53
CA MET A 46 -18.20 17.19 -23.84
C MET A 46 -17.98 18.40 -24.77
N GLU A 47 -17.07 18.28 -25.73
CA GLU A 47 -16.84 19.32 -26.74
C GLU A 47 -18.07 19.47 -27.65
N GLU A 48 -18.64 18.35 -28.12
CA GLU A 48 -19.88 18.34 -28.91
C GLU A 48 -21.08 18.90 -28.12
N ALA A 49 -21.15 18.63 -26.81
CA ALA A 49 -22.19 19.19 -25.96
C ALA A 49 -22.14 20.73 -25.89
N CYS A 50 -20.96 21.34 -26.02
CA CYS A 50 -20.82 22.80 -25.98
C CYS A 50 -21.25 23.52 -27.26
N THR A 51 -21.27 22.81 -28.40
CA THR A 51 -21.68 23.37 -29.69
C THR A 51 -23.12 23.00 -30.06
N SER A 52 -23.76 22.18 -29.25
CA SER A 52 -25.11 21.66 -29.47
C SER A 52 -26.20 22.53 -28.84
N SER A 53 -27.46 22.35 -29.27
CA SER A 53 -28.60 22.95 -28.58
C SER A 53 -28.77 22.37 -27.18
N ALA A 54 -29.44 23.11 -26.28
CA ALA A 54 -29.61 22.72 -24.87
C ALA A 54 -30.17 21.30 -24.68
N GLN A 55 -31.13 20.89 -25.50
CA GLN A 55 -31.71 19.55 -25.42
C GLN A 55 -30.69 18.45 -25.77
N TYR A 56 -29.90 18.63 -26.82
CA TYR A 56 -28.89 17.66 -27.24
C TYR A 56 -27.69 17.68 -26.27
N ALA A 57 -27.25 18.86 -25.83
CA ALA A 57 -26.22 19.00 -24.82
C ALA A 57 -26.57 18.27 -23.52
N GLY A 58 -27.83 18.34 -23.08
CA GLY A 58 -28.31 17.59 -21.91
C GLY A 58 -28.21 16.07 -22.10
N ARG A 59 -28.57 15.56 -23.28
CA ARG A 59 -28.42 14.13 -23.60
C ARG A 59 -26.95 13.70 -23.64
N LEU A 60 -26.07 14.49 -24.23
CA LEU A 60 -24.63 14.22 -24.28
C LEU A 60 -24.02 14.21 -22.87
N LEU A 61 -24.43 15.13 -21.99
CA LEU A 61 -24.04 15.09 -20.57
C LEU A 61 -24.49 13.80 -19.89
N CYS A 62 -25.75 13.38 -20.08
CA CYS A 62 -26.22 12.09 -19.57
C CYS A 62 -25.40 10.92 -20.12
N THR A 63 -25.02 10.95 -21.39
CA THR A 63 -24.16 9.93 -22.00
C THR A 63 -22.78 9.86 -21.34
N VAL A 64 -22.13 11.00 -21.10
CA VAL A 64 -20.84 11.07 -20.38
C VAL A 64 -20.96 10.47 -18.99
N ARG A 65 -22.03 10.79 -18.25
CA ARG A 65 -22.30 10.21 -16.93
C ARG A 65 -22.51 8.69 -17.01
N ASN A 66 -23.25 8.22 -18.00
CA ASN A 66 -23.51 6.79 -18.19
C ASN A 66 -22.23 6.02 -18.53
N MET A 67 -21.32 6.58 -19.34
CA MET A 67 -20.03 5.97 -19.64
C MET A 67 -19.18 5.79 -18.38
N LEU A 68 -19.11 6.83 -17.53
CA LEU A 68 -18.40 6.79 -16.25
C LEU A 68 -19.03 5.78 -15.28
N ALA A 69 -20.36 5.79 -15.16
CA ALA A 69 -21.09 4.84 -14.32
C ALA A 69 -20.91 3.39 -14.81
N LEU A 70 -20.91 3.17 -16.13
CA LEU A 70 -20.68 1.85 -16.70
C LEU A 70 -19.29 1.33 -16.35
N TYR A 71 -18.26 2.16 -16.47
CA TYR A 71 -16.91 1.81 -16.02
C TYR A 71 -16.90 1.38 -14.55
N ASP A 72 -17.49 2.18 -13.67
CA ASP A 72 -17.53 1.95 -12.22
C ASP A 72 -18.20 0.61 -11.84
N HIS A 73 -19.37 0.33 -12.43
CA HIS A 73 -20.16 -0.85 -12.08
C HIS A 73 -19.67 -2.13 -12.76
N VAL A 74 -19.17 -2.03 -14.00
CA VAL A 74 -18.81 -3.21 -14.80
C VAL A 74 -17.40 -3.68 -14.47
N THR A 75 -16.43 -2.78 -14.24
CA THR A 75 -15.02 -3.16 -14.03
C THR A 75 -14.84 -4.20 -12.91
N PRO A 76 -15.44 -4.06 -11.71
CA PRO A 76 -15.26 -5.05 -10.64
C PRO A 76 -15.86 -6.41 -10.95
N VAL A 77 -16.94 -6.45 -11.74
CA VAL A 77 -17.70 -7.67 -12.06
C VAL A 77 -17.07 -8.40 -13.25
N ALA A 78 -16.83 -7.69 -14.35
CA ALA A 78 -16.28 -8.24 -15.58
C ALA A 78 -14.85 -8.77 -15.39
N HIS A 79 -14.07 -8.15 -14.48
CA HIS A 79 -12.70 -8.53 -14.21
C HIS A 79 -12.53 -9.25 -12.86
N ALA A 80 -13.60 -9.74 -12.24
CA ALA A 80 -13.54 -10.34 -10.91
C ALA A 80 -12.46 -11.43 -10.77
N HIS A 81 -12.35 -12.31 -11.76
CA HIS A 81 -11.34 -13.38 -11.77
C HIS A 81 -9.91 -12.85 -11.90
N THR A 82 -9.65 -11.95 -12.85
CA THR A 82 -8.30 -11.38 -13.07
C THR A 82 -7.86 -10.50 -11.91
N LEU A 83 -8.79 -9.76 -11.30
CA LEU A 83 -8.55 -8.97 -10.09
C LEU A 83 -8.17 -9.84 -8.88
N GLY A 84 -8.69 -11.07 -8.81
CA GLY A 84 -8.35 -12.02 -7.75
C GLY A 84 -7.04 -12.79 -7.97
N THR A 85 -6.56 -12.87 -9.21
CA THR A 85 -5.43 -13.75 -9.59
C THR A 85 -4.17 -12.99 -9.99
N ILE A 86 -4.30 -11.79 -10.57
CA ILE A 86 -3.18 -11.02 -11.11
C ILE A 86 -2.97 -9.74 -10.26
N PRO A 87 -1.93 -9.67 -9.41
CA PRO A 87 -1.71 -8.54 -8.50
C PRO A 87 -1.61 -7.17 -9.20
N GLN A 88 -1.11 -7.15 -10.44
CA GLN A 88 -0.98 -5.94 -11.25
C GLN A 88 -2.33 -5.34 -11.63
N HIS A 89 -3.34 -6.17 -11.89
CA HIS A 89 -4.63 -5.71 -12.40
C HIS A 89 -5.40 -4.91 -11.34
N ALA A 90 -5.37 -5.34 -10.08
CA ALA A 90 -6.00 -4.58 -8.99
C ALA A 90 -5.33 -3.21 -8.77
N ALA A 91 -3.99 -3.15 -8.88
CA ALA A 91 -3.24 -1.90 -8.82
C ALA A 91 -3.55 -0.96 -10.01
N LEU A 92 -3.68 -1.51 -11.23
CA LEU A 92 -4.07 -0.74 -12.41
C LEU A 92 -5.50 -0.21 -12.30
N VAL A 93 -6.47 -1.00 -11.83
CA VAL A 93 -7.86 -0.53 -11.63
C VAL A 93 -7.92 0.59 -10.59
N HIS A 94 -7.13 0.51 -9.51
CA HIS A 94 -6.98 1.60 -8.57
C HIS A 94 -6.50 2.89 -9.23
N ASN A 95 -5.39 2.82 -9.97
CA ASN A 95 -4.84 3.99 -10.66
C ASN A 95 -5.79 4.56 -11.71
N ASN A 96 -6.40 3.69 -12.51
CA ASN A 96 -7.40 4.06 -13.51
C ASN A 96 -8.55 4.83 -12.86
N SER A 97 -9.03 4.35 -11.71
CA SER A 97 -10.11 5.00 -10.95
C SER A 97 -9.69 6.38 -10.45
N MET A 98 -8.49 6.51 -9.88
CA MET A 98 -7.94 7.81 -9.43
C MET A 98 -7.76 8.78 -10.60
N PHE A 99 -7.34 8.27 -11.76
CA PHE A 99 -7.14 9.05 -12.97
C PHE A 99 -8.46 9.58 -13.52
N ILE A 100 -9.46 8.70 -13.67
CA ILE A 100 -10.81 9.08 -14.10
C ILE A 100 -11.43 10.07 -13.11
N ALA A 101 -11.29 9.84 -11.81
CA ALA A 101 -11.80 10.72 -10.77
C ALA A 101 -11.18 12.13 -10.87
N THR A 102 -9.88 12.23 -11.14
CA THR A 102 -9.19 13.51 -11.40
C THR A 102 -9.79 14.20 -12.62
N HIS A 103 -9.99 13.47 -13.72
CA HIS A 103 -10.59 14.01 -14.92
C HIS A 103 -12.06 14.42 -14.74
N CYS A 104 -12.84 13.77 -13.87
CA CYS A 104 -14.19 14.21 -13.53
C CYS A 104 -14.21 15.65 -12.95
N TYR A 105 -13.22 16.00 -12.11
CA TYR A 105 -13.06 17.37 -11.62
C TYR A 105 -12.67 18.33 -12.75
N LEU A 106 -11.72 17.93 -13.61
CA LEU A 106 -11.27 18.75 -14.74
C LEU A 106 -12.40 19.02 -15.74
N LEU A 107 -13.18 18.01 -16.11
CA LEU A 107 -14.33 18.14 -17.01
C LEU A 107 -15.36 19.12 -16.43
N SER A 108 -15.68 18.97 -15.13
CA SER A 108 -16.61 19.88 -14.43
C SER A 108 -16.13 21.33 -14.49
N HIS A 109 -14.83 21.56 -14.27
CA HIS A 109 -14.27 22.92 -14.27
C HIS A 109 -14.17 23.52 -15.68
N GLN A 110 -13.65 22.75 -16.64
CA GLN A 110 -13.34 23.21 -17.98
C GLN A 110 -14.58 23.52 -18.82
N TYR A 111 -15.66 22.75 -18.64
CA TYR A 111 -16.83 22.82 -19.53
C TYR A 111 -18.01 23.59 -18.93
N LYS A 112 -18.04 23.82 -17.61
CA LYS A 112 -19.18 24.48 -16.92
C LYS A 112 -19.63 25.79 -17.57
N ASN A 113 -18.70 26.64 -17.97
CA ASN A 113 -19.02 27.96 -18.53
C ASN A 113 -19.25 27.93 -20.05
N ARG A 114 -18.97 26.79 -20.71
CA ARG A 114 -19.07 26.62 -22.16
C ARG A 114 -20.39 25.97 -22.59
N LEU A 115 -21.11 25.37 -21.65
CA LEU A 115 -22.40 24.73 -21.90
C LEU A 115 -23.52 25.77 -22.10
N PRO A 116 -24.62 25.39 -22.79
CA PRO A 116 -25.82 26.22 -22.93
C PRO A 116 -26.34 26.78 -21.59
N ALA A 117 -26.87 28.01 -21.61
CA ALA A 117 -27.28 28.74 -20.42
C ALA A 117 -28.36 27.99 -19.63
N GLU A 118 -29.29 27.35 -20.33
CA GLU A 118 -30.41 26.59 -19.76
C GLU A 118 -29.91 25.45 -18.86
N LEU A 119 -28.83 24.78 -19.26
CA LEU A 119 -28.21 23.69 -18.49
C LEU A 119 -27.40 24.21 -17.30
N ARG A 120 -26.80 25.39 -17.44
CA ARG A 120 -26.05 26.04 -16.36
C ARG A 120 -26.98 26.50 -15.24
N GLU A 121 -28.18 26.96 -15.60
CA GLU A 121 -29.22 27.43 -14.69
C GLU A 121 -30.02 26.28 -14.06
N ALA A 122 -30.10 25.12 -14.72
CA ALA A 122 -30.72 23.90 -14.19
C ALA A 122 -30.04 23.33 -12.94
N GLY A 123 -28.88 23.87 -12.54
CA GLY A 123 -28.23 23.61 -11.26
C GLY A 123 -26.89 22.87 -11.36
N PRO A 124 -26.05 22.95 -10.32
CA PRO A 124 -24.68 22.44 -10.35
C PRO A 124 -24.59 20.92 -10.51
N CYS A 125 -25.64 20.17 -10.12
CA CYS A 125 -25.69 18.72 -10.24
C CYS A 125 -25.73 18.22 -11.70
N VAL A 126 -26.26 19.03 -12.63
CA VAL A 126 -26.36 18.67 -14.04
C VAL A 126 -25.01 18.75 -14.74
N VAL A 127 -24.16 19.68 -14.28
CA VAL A 127 -22.91 20.07 -14.94
C VAL A 127 -21.67 19.52 -14.21
N SER A 128 -21.83 19.02 -12.99
CA SER A 128 -20.75 18.49 -12.16
C SER A 128 -20.68 16.96 -12.19
N PHE A 129 -19.47 16.41 -12.18
CA PHE A 129 -19.19 14.97 -12.08
C PHE A 129 -18.55 14.60 -10.73
N THR A 130 -18.74 15.42 -9.69
CA THR A 130 -18.11 15.24 -8.38
C THR A 130 -18.62 14.00 -7.64
N ASP A 131 -19.89 13.68 -7.79
CA ASP A 131 -20.50 12.47 -7.24
C ASP A 131 -19.89 11.21 -7.86
N LEU A 132 -19.73 11.18 -9.20
CA LEU A 132 -19.10 10.07 -9.91
C LEU A 132 -17.61 9.95 -9.59
N SER A 133 -16.91 11.08 -9.44
CA SER A 133 -15.51 11.10 -9.00
C SER A 133 -15.33 10.40 -7.66
N TYR A 134 -16.22 10.67 -6.70
CA TYR A 134 -16.21 10.01 -5.39
C TYR A 134 -16.51 8.51 -5.50
N GLN A 135 -17.55 8.12 -6.23
CA GLN A 135 -17.93 6.71 -6.37
C GLN A 135 -16.82 5.88 -7.04
N ILE A 136 -16.26 6.36 -8.16
CA ILE A 136 -15.18 5.68 -8.87
C ILE A 136 -13.94 5.54 -7.99
N THR A 137 -13.57 6.60 -7.28
CA THR A 137 -12.46 6.58 -6.30
C THR A 137 -12.68 5.51 -5.23
N LYS A 138 -13.89 5.45 -4.69
CA LYS A 138 -14.28 4.48 -3.65
C LYS A 138 -14.19 3.05 -4.19
N THR A 139 -14.82 2.76 -5.33
CA THR A 139 -14.80 1.44 -5.97
C THR A 139 -13.38 0.98 -6.28
N GLY A 140 -12.56 1.84 -6.91
CA GLY A 140 -11.15 1.53 -7.20
C GLY A 140 -10.32 1.25 -5.95
N THR A 141 -10.60 1.96 -4.85
CA THR A 141 -9.95 1.71 -3.55
C THR A 141 -10.42 0.38 -2.95
N GLU A 142 -11.71 0.07 -2.99
CA GLU A 142 -12.27 -1.18 -2.48
C GLU A 142 -11.72 -2.40 -3.23
N VAL A 143 -11.61 -2.33 -4.55
CA VAL A 143 -10.99 -3.38 -5.39
C VAL A 143 -9.55 -3.65 -4.94
N PHE A 144 -8.74 -2.60 -4.79
CA PHE A 144 -7.35 -2.75 -4.37
C PHE A 144 -7.23 -3.24 -2.92
N CYS A 145 -8.04 -2.72 -2.01
CA CYS A 145 -8.09 -3.18 -0.62
C CYS A 145 -8.47 -4.66 -0.53
N LYS A 146 -9.41 -5.14 -1.36
CA LYS A 146 -9.76 -6.57 -1.42
C LYS A 146 -8.57 -7.43 -1.86
N ALA A 147 -7.85 -7.01 -2.90
CA ALA A 147 -6.63 -7.68 -3.33
C ALA A 147 -5.54 -7.68 -2.22
N MET A 148 -5.36 -6.55 -1.53
CA MET A 148 -4.45 -6.44 -0.39
C MET A 148 -4.79 -7.42 0.74
N GLN A 149 -6.07 -7.62 1.06
CA GLN A 149 -6.48 -8.61 2.06
C GLN A 149 -6.19 -10.04 1.61
N SER A 150 -6.38 -10.36 0.33
CA SER A 150 -6.03 -11.67 -0.22
C SER A 150 -4.52 -11.93 -0.13
N HIS A 151 -3.69 -10.94 -0.49
CA HIS A 151 -2.22 -11.06 -0.37
C HIS A 151 -1.78 -11.19 1.09
N LYS A 152 -2.36 -10.38 1.99
CA LYS A 152 -2.10 -10.51 3.43
C LYS A 152 -2.43 -11.92 3.91
N LYS A 153 -3.60 -12.46 3.57
CA LYS A 153 -3.99 -13.81 3.96
C LYS A 153 -3.01 -14.86 3.44
N ALA A 154 -2.63 -14.80 2.16
CA ALA A 154 -1.68 -15.73 1.57
C ALA A 154 -0.29 -15.70 2.24
N LEU A 155 0.20 -14.51 2.60
CA LEU A 155 1.46 -14.35 3.34
C LEU A 155 1.36 -15.00 4.73
N LEU A 156 0.28 -14.73 5.48
CA LEU A 156 0.08 -15.30 6.80
C LEU A 156 -0.12 -16.83 6.77
N ASP A 157 -0.85 -17.34 5.78
CA ASP A 157 -1.04 -18.77 5.55
C ASP A 157 0.30 -19.46 5.24
N THR A 158 1.17 -18.81 4.45
CA THR A 158 2.53 -19.30 4.14
C THR A 158 3.38 -19.43 5.39
N ILE A 159 3.28 -18.47 6.32
CA ILE A 159 3.95 -18.56 7.62
C ILE A 159 3.27 -19.62 8.49
N GLY A 160 1.93 -19.73 8.48
CA GLY A 160 1.11 -20.71 9.21
C GLY A 160 1.41 -22.16 8.88
N GLN A 161 1.61 -22.46 7.61
CA GLN A 161 1.85 -23.82 7.12
C GLN A 161 3.30 -24.29 7.32
N ALA A 162 4.21 -23.38 7.71
CA ALA A 162 5.57 -23.74 8.05
C ALA A 162 5.59 -24.56 9.35
N GLN A 163 5.67 -25.89 9.23
CA GLN A 163 5.87 -26.78 10.38
C GLN A 163 7.24 -26.52 11.01
N GLY A 164 7.29 -26.54 12.35
CA GLY A 164 8.54 -26.43 13.11
C GLY A 164 9.10 -25.01 13.20
N PHE A 165 8.27 -24.00 13.50
CA PHE A 165 8.76 -22.64 13.72
C PHE A 165 9.68 -22.60 14.96
N GLY A 166 11.01 -22.66 14.74
CA GLY A 166 12.01 -22.81 15.81
C GLY A 166 12.51 -24.25 16.03
N GLU A 167 12.03 -25.23 15.26
CA GLU A 167 12.50 -26.62 15.28
C GLU A 167 13.26 -26.93 13.99
N GLY A 168 14.59 -26.83 14.03
CA GLY A 168 15.48 -27.16 12.92
C GLY A 168 15.56 -26.09 11.80
N PRO A 169 16.30 -26.38 10.70
CA PRO A 169 16.65 -25.41 9.66
C PRO A 169 15.52 -25.12 8.66
N SER A 170 14.24 -25.16 9.08
CA SER A 170 13.11 -24.87 8.18
C SER A 170 12.78 -23.38 8.13
N ASP A 171 13.75 -22.58 7.67
CA ASP A 171 13.59 -21.17 7.27
C ASP A 171 12.78 -21.01 5.96
N THR A 172 12.09 -22.08 5.55
CA THR A 172 11.44 -22.21 4.24
C THR A 172 10.22 -21.30 4.13
N GLY A 173 9.38 -21.23 5.18
CA GLY A 173 8.19 -20.39 5.22
C GLY A 173 8.49 -18.90 5.20
N ALA A 174 9.46 -18.45 6.00
CA ALA A 174 9.90 -17.05 6.04
C ALA A 174 10.50 -16.60 4.70
N ARG A 175 11.41 -17.41 4.12
CA ARG A 175 11.96 -17.14 2.78
C ARG A 175 10.88 -17.15 1.70
N GLN A 176 9.91 -18.06 1.76
CA GLN A 176 8.80 -18.10 0.81
C GLN A 176 7.91 -16.86 0.93
N CYS A 177 7.59 -16.45 2.15
CA CYS A 177 6.85 -15.21 2.41
C CYS A 177 7.62 -13.98 1.89
N LEU A 178 8.93 -13.91 2.11
CA LEU A 178 9.76 -12.84 1.56
C LEU A 178 9.74 -12.83 0.02
N ARG A 179 9.85 -13.99 -0.62
CA ARG A 179 9.74 -14.09 -2.09
C ARG A 179 8.40 -13.56 -2.60
N GLN A 180 7.29 -13.88 -1.92
CA GLN A 180 5.97 -13.34 -2.28
C GLN A 180 5.93 -11.81 -2.15
N LEU A 181 6.50 -11.23 -1.09
CA LEU A 181 6.62 -9.77 -0.96
C LEU A 181 7.47 -9.16 -2.08
N GLN A 182 8.59 -9.80 -2.44
CA GLN A 182 9.45 -9.35 -3.54
C GLN A 182 8.75 -9.42 -4.90
N GLN A 183 7.92 -10.43 -5.14
CA GLN A 183 7.08 -10.51 -6.34
C GLN A 183 6.09 -9.36 -6.40
N LEU A 184 5.40 -9.06 -5.29
CA LEU A 184 4.49 -7.91 -5.21
C LEU A 184 5.24 -6.58 -5.41
N CYS A 185 6.45 -6.47 -4.84
CA CYS A 185 7.33 -5.31 -5.04
C CYS A 185 7.61 -5.09 -6.53
N HIS A 186 8.06 -6.12 -7.23
CA HIS A 186 8.38 -6.05 -8.66
C HIS A 186 7.17 -5.63 -9.51
N VAL A 187 5.98 -6.14 -9.20
CA VAL A 187 4.75 -5.85 -9.94
C VAL A 187 4.21 -4.44 -9.64
N TRP A 188 4.28 -3.98 -8.39
CA TRP A 188 3.63 -2.73 -7.98
C TRP A 188 4.52 -1.49 -8.08
N CYS A 189 5.84 -1.63 -7.99
CA CYS A 189 6.78 -0.50 -7.96
C CYS A 189 6.62 0.43 -9.18
N GLU A 190 6.52 -0.15 -10.37
CA GLU A 190 6.38 0.61 -11.62
C GLU A 190 4.94 1.03 -11.92
N VAL A 191 3.97 0.45 -11.21
CA VAL A 191 2.54 0.64 -11.47
C VAL A 191 1.95 1.71 -10.56
N LEU A 192 2.10 1.56 -9.24
CA LEU A 192 1.45 2.43 -8.26
C LEU A 192 2.20 3.76 -8.05
N PRO A 193 1.49 4.83 -7.65
CA PRO A 193 2.12 5.99 -7.03
C PRO A 193 3.03 5.60 -5.87
N HIS A 194 4.17 6.26 -5.73
CA HIS A 194 5.17 5.96 -4.68
C HIS A 194 4.58 5.91 -3.27
N SER A 195 3.72 6.87 -2.91
CA SER A 195 3.08 6.92 -1.58
C SER A 195 2.09 5.78 -1.35
N VAL A 196 1.34 5.39 -2.38
CA VAL A 196 0.38 4.28 -2.32
C VAL A 196 1.12 2.95 -2.22
N TYR A 197 2.18 2.79 -3.01
CA TYR A 197 3.07 1.63 -2.96
C TYR A 197 3.70 1.45 -1.57
N ASN A 198 4.36 2.48 -1.03
CA ASN A 198 5.03 2.41 0.28
C ASN A 198 4.03 2.05 1.39
N LYS A 199 2.85 2.66 1.36
CA LYS A 199 1.77 2.33 2.31
C LYS A 199 1.30 0.89 2.18
N ALA A 200 1.11 0.40 0.96
CA ALA A 200 0.67 -0.97 0.70
C ALA A 200 1.73 -1.98 1.16
N MET A 201 2.96 -1.86 0.67
CA MET A 201 4.06 -2.77 1.01
C MET A 201 4.38 -2.75 2.51
N GLY A 202 4.43 -1.55 3.12
CA GLY A 202 4.61 -1.38 4.56
C GLY A 202 3.51 -2.04 5.38
N THR A 203 2.25 -2.00 4.93
CA THR A 203 1.12 -2.66 5.61
C THR A 203 1.23 -4.19 5.56
N LEU A 204 1.66 -4.75 4.43
CA LEU A 204 1.87 -6.20 4.29
C LEU A 204 3.05 -6.66 5.17
N LEU A 205 4.19 -5.96 5.07
CA LEU A 205 5.36 -6.27 5.89
C LEU A 205 5.04 -6.14 7.38
N ASN A 206 4.28 -5.12 7.80
CA ASN A 206 3.82 -4.99 9.18
C ASN A 206 2.97 -6.18 9.64
N SER A 207 2.11 -6.70 8.76
CA SER A 207 1.26 -7.85 9.09
C SER A 207 2.10 -9.11 9.29
N VAL A 208 3.08 -9.35 8.42
CA VAL A 208 4.04 -10.45 8.52
C VAL A 208 4.88 -10.34 9.80
N VAL A 209 5.48 -9.17 10.04
CA VAL A 209 6.28 -8.90 11.23
C VAL A 209 5.47 -9.09 12.51
N LYS A 210 4.22 -8.61 12.53
CA LYS A 210 3.32 -8.78 13.67
C LYS A 210 3.07 -10.27 13.96
N GLU A 211 2.74 -11.05 12.94
CA GLU A 211 2.49 -12.49 13.07
C GLU A 211 3.72 -13.22 13.62
N LEU A 212 4.91 -12.92 13.11
CA LEU A 212 6.16 -13.51 13.58
C LEU A 212 6.42 -13.20 15.07
N ILE A 213 6.20 -11.95 15.49
CA ILE A 213 6.34 -11.56 16.89
C ILE A 213 5.34 -12.33 17.77
N GLU A 214 4.07 -12.37 17.37
CA GLU A 214 3.00 -13.01 18.15
C GLU A 214 3.27 -14.51 18.34
N ARG A 215 3.74 -15.19 17.29
CA ARG A 215 4.12 -16.61 17.39
C ARG A 215 5.28 -16.85 18.34
N ILE A 216 6.36 -16.08 18.22
CA ILE A 216 7.55 -16.27 19.06
C ILE A 216 7.22 -15.96 20.53
N VAL A 217 6.46 -14.90 20.79
CA VAL A 217 6.06 -14.53 22.16
C VAL A 217 5.13 -15.57 22.80
N SER A 218 4.40 -16.34 21.98
CA SER A 218 3.50 -17.40 22.44
C SER A 218 4.19 -18.74 22.74
N LEU A 219 5.48 -18.89 22.41
CA LEU A 219 6.23 -20.12 22.72
C LEU A 219 6.45 -20.24 24.23
N GLU A 220 6.15 -21.42 24.79
CA GLU A 220 6.31 -21.68 26.22
C GLU A 220 7.76 -21.96 26.62
N ASP A 221 8.53 -22.61 25.73
CA ASP A 221 9.94 -22.96 25.92
C ASP A 221 10.70 -22.75 24.61
N ILE A 222 11.89 -22.16 24.71
CA ILE A 222 12.77 -21.83 23.58
C ILE A 222 14.18 -22.29 23.96
N SER A 223 14.62 -23.39 23.35
CA SER A 223 16.00 -23.87 23.49
C SER A 223 17.01 -22.87 22.90
N GLN A 224 18.29 -22.97 23.28
CA GLN A 224 19.34 -22.12 22.70
C GLN A 224 19.45 -22.29 21.17
N ASP A 225 19.38 -23.52 20.68
CA ASP A 225 19.43 -23.81 19.24
C ASP A 225 18.21 -23.21 18.52
N SER A 226 17.02 -23.31 19.13
CA SER A 226 15.79 -22.68 18.63
C SER A 226 15.91 -21.16 18.60
N ALA A 227 16.48 -20.53 19.64
CA ALA A 227 16.69 -19.08 19.68
C ALA A 227 17.61 -18.61 18.54
N VAL A 228 18.72 -19.33 18.30
CA VAL A 228 19.64 -19.04 17.17
C VAL A 228 18.93 -19.18 15.83
N SER A 229 18.14 -20.25 15.64
CA SER A 229 17.36 -20.47 14.42
C SER A 229 16.33 -19.36 14.20
N LEU A 230 15.58 -18.97 15.24
CA LEU A 230 14.61 -17.88 15.19
C LEU A 230 15.28 -16.54 14.83
N ILE A 231 16.44 -16.22 15.42
CA ILE A 231 17.19 -15.01 15.06
C ILE A 231 17.59 -15.03 13.58
N ALA A 232 18.08 -16.17 13.07
CA ALA A 232 18.44 -16.32 11.67
C ALA A 232 17.22 -16.10 10.74
N THR A 233 16.08 -16.68 11.08
CA THR A 233 14.81 -16.46 10.34
C THR A 233 14.35 -15.00 10.38
N LEU A 234 14.46 -14.32 11.52
CA LEU A 234 14.12 -12.90 11.62
C LEU A 234 15.10 -12.01 10.84
N ALA A 235 16.38 -12.40 10.80
CA ALA A 235 17.40 -11.68 10.03
C ALA A 235 17.08 -11.65 8.53
N VAL A 236 16.46 -12.71 7.99
CA VAL A 236 16.03 -12.74 6.57
C VAL A 236 15.17 -11.53 6.20
N PHE A 237 14.16 -11.18 7.01
CA PHE A 237 13.35 -9.99 6.72
C PHE A 237 14.10 -8.69 7.04
N LYS A 238 14.86 -8.65 8.13
CA LYS A 238 15.65 -7.46 8.50
C LYS A 238 16.60 -7.03 7.38
N ASP A 239 17.33 -7.99 6.81
CA ASP A 239 18.37 -7.74 5.82
C ASP A 239 17.77 -7.43 4.44
N ASN A 240 16.57 -7.95 4.15
CA ASN A 240 15.92 -7.75 2.85
C ASN A 240 14.83 -6.65 2.86
N ALA A 241 14.45 -6.10 4.01
CA ALA A 241 13.36 -5.12 4.09
C ALA A 241 13.63 -3.86 3.25
N ALA A 242 14.88 -3.40 3.16
CA ALA A 242 15.24 -2.26 2.33
C ALA A 242 14.95 -2.51 0.83
N SER A 243 15.14 -3.75 0.35
CA SER A 243 14.86 -4.11 -1.05
C SER A 243 13.37 -4.04 -1.42
N LEU A 244 12.48 -4.03 -0.43
CA LEU A 244 11.03 -3.89 -0.62
C LEU A 244 10.58 -2.43 -0.76
N PHE A 245 11.50 -1.46 -0.68
CA PHE A 245 11.20 -0.03 -0.77
C PHE A 245 12.22 0.67 -1.66
N PRO A 246 12.17 0.45 -2.99
CA PRO A 246 13.01 1.15 -3.94
C PRO A 246 12.74 2.67 -3.92
N ASP A 247 13.79 3.46 -4.07
CA ASP A 247 13.67 4.92 -4.11
C ASP A 247 12.89 5.39 -5.35
N ALA A 248 12.18 6.50 -5.22
CA ALA A 248 11.47 7.12 -6.34
C ALA A 248 12.48 7.52 -7.45
N PRO A 249 12.19 7.29 -8.75
CA PRO A 249 13.12 7.53 -9.86
C PRO A 249 13.34 9.01 -10.21
N SER A 250 13.35 9.94 -9.24
CA SER A 250 13.54 11.37 -9.50
C SER A 250 14.24 12.09 -8.33
N ALA A 251 15.56 11.96 -8.28
CA ALA A 251 16.52 13.03 -8.03
C ALA A 251 17.92 12.41 -8.06
N GLY A 252 18.81 12.96 -8.88
CA GLY A 252 20.16 12.43 -9.08
C GLY A 252 20.93 12.24 -7.78
N ASN A 253 21.78 11.20 -7.78
CA ASN A 253 22.86 10.93 -6.84
C ASN A 253 22.57 11.24 -5.37
N THR A 254 22.08 10.26 -4.63
CA THR A 254 22.72 9.86 -3.37
C THR A 254 22.29 8.45 -3.02
N THR A 255 23.27 7.61 -2.70
CA THR A 255 23.10 6.36 -1.97
C THR A 255 22.61 6.68 -0.54
N ASN A 256 21.35 7.10 -0.37
CA ASN A 256 20.80 7.51 0.91
C ASN A 256 19.42 6.87 1.23
N PRO A 257 19.20 6.45 2.49
CA PRO A 257 18.11 5.58 2.96
C PRO A 257 16.72 6.25 3.10
N ALA A 258 16.42 7.31 2.34
CA ALA A 258 15.20 8.09 2.54
C ALA A 258 13.92 7.33 2.13
N GLY A 259 13.90 6.69 0.95
CA GLY A 259 12.76 5.89 0.50
C GLY A 259 12.53 4.65 1.37
N THR A 260 13.62 3.99 1.80
CA THR A 260 13.54 2.89 2.78
C THR A 260 12.98 3.35 4.14
N ARG A 261 13.37 4.53 4.63
CA ARG A 261 12.86 5.08 5.89
C ARG A 261 11.38 5.44 5.82
N GLU A 262 10.92 5.99 4.70
CA GLU A 262 9.50 6.29 4.47
C GLU A 262 8.69 5.00 4.33
N GLY A 263 9.18 4.01 3.58
CA GLY A 263 8.55 2.69 3.49
C GLY A 263 8.41 1.99 4.86
N LEU A 264 9.50 1.99 5.64
CA LEU A 264 9.51 1.39 6.98
C LEU A 264 8.70 2.17 8.02
N CYS A 265 8.38 3.46 7.80
CA CYS A 265 7.50 4.18 8.72
C CYS A 265 6.08 3.60 8.73
N GLY A 266 5.67 2.91 7.66
CA GLY A 266 4.44 2.14 7.60
C GLY A 266 4.46 0.87 8.47
N VAL A 267 5.65 0.39 8.87
CA VAL A 267 5.85 -0.84 9.63
C VAL A 267 5.87 -0.54 11.12
N ARG A 268 4.69 -0.36 11.70
CA ARG A 268 4.50 0.03 13.12
C ARG A 268 5.18 -0.91 14.11
N GLN A 269 5.26 -2.21 13.81
CA GLN A 269 5.87 -3.21 14.68
C GLN A 269 7.39 -3.35 14.49
N TRP A 270 8.03 -2.53 13.65
CA TRP A 270 9.45 -2.69 13.31
C TRP A 270 10.39 -2.55 14.52
N GLY A 271 10.16 -1.56 15.39
CA GLY A 271 10.97 -1.41 16.61
C GLY A 271 10.85 -2.62 17.54
N ARG A 272 9.62 -3.11 17.74
CA ARG A 272 9.35 -4.33 18.53
C ARG A 272 9.98 -5.58 17.92
N TYR A 273 9.99 -5.67 16.59
CA TYR A 273 10.62 -6.75 15.84
C TYR A 273 12.14 -6.78 16.05
N GLN A 274 12.79 -5.63 15.93
CA GLN A 274 14.23 -5.50 16.17
C GLN A 274 14.57 -5.80 17.63
N GLU A 275 13.73 -5.35 18.58
CA GLU A 275 13.91 -5.67 19.99
C GLU A 275 13.80 -7.17 20.27
N LEU A 276 12.83 -7.86 19.65
CA LEU A 276 12.67 -9.30 19.80
C LEU A 276 13.93 -10.07 19.41
N MET A 277 14.57 -9.69 18.30
CA MET A 277 15.84 -10.31 17.87
C MET A 277 16.94 -10.15 18.92
N VAL A 278 17.01 -8.98 19.58
CA VAL A 278 17.98 -8.74 20.66
C VAL A 278 17.64 -9.58 21.88
N VAL A 279 16.35 -9.66 22.25
CA VAL A 279 15.89 -10.43 23.41
C VAL A 279 16.19 -11.92 23.28
N LEU A 280 15.98 -12.50 22.09
CA LEU A 280 16.28 -13.92 21.83
C LEU A 280 17.77 -14.27 22.00
N GLY A 281 18.68 -13.31 21.76
CA GLY A 281 20.12 -13.50 21.87
C GLY A 281 20.75 -12.98 23.16
N ALA A 282 19.95 -12.34 24.02
CA ALA A 282 20.44 -11.69 25.23
C ALA A 282 20.58 -12.68 26.39
N SER A 283 21.53 -12.40 27.28
CA SER A 283 21.65 -13.03 28.60
C SER A 283 20.65 -12.47 29.61
N LEU A 284 20.43 -13.17 30.73
CA LEU A 284 19.58 -12.68 31.84
C LEU A 284 19.99 -11.28 32.34
N ARG A 285 21.29 -11.00 32.39
CA ARG A 285 21.82 -9.69 32.81
C ARG A 285 21.48 -8.61 31.80
N GLU A 286 21.67 -8.89 30.51
CA GLU A 286 21.32 -7.93 29.45
C GLU A 286 19.82 -7.68 29.41
N LEU A 287 18.97 -8.70 29.61
CA LEU A 287 17.52 -8.49 29.71
C LEU A 287 17.13 -7.63 30.91
N GLN A 288 17.82 -7.76 32.04
CA GLN A 288 17.64 -6.89 33.20
C GLN A 288 18.00 -5.44 32.86
N ASP A 289 19.14 -5.23 32.20
CA ASP A 289 19.60 -3.90 31.79
C ASP A 289 18.66 -3.29 30.74
N ARG A 290 18.10 -4.10 29.82
CA ARG A 290 17.12 -3.66 28.82
C ARG A 290 15.72 -3.42 29.39
N TRP A 291 15.38 -4.03 30.53
CA TRP A 291 14.17 -3.67 31.27
C TRP A 291 14.33 -2.29 31.92
N ALA A 292 15.49 -2.00 32.50
CA ALA A 292 15.84 -0.74 33.17
C ALA A 292 14.69 -0.19 34.04
N ASP A 293 14.18 -1.03 34.94
CA ASP A 293 13.05 -0.71 35.85
C ASP A 293 11.82 -0.13 35.13
N GLY A 294 11.51 -0.66 33.94
CA GLY A 294 10.35 -0.27 33.14
C GLY A 294 10.60 0.91 32.20
N LYS A 295 11.83 1.40 32.07
CA LYS A 295 12.20 2.53 31.21
C LYS A 295 13.06 2.15 30.01
N GLY A 296 13.48 0.89 29.92
CA GLY A 296 14.35 0.41 28.88
C GLY A 296 13.61 -0.04 27.61
N PRO A 297 14.36 -0.40 26.56
CA PRO A 297 13.78 -0.80 25.26
C PRO A 297 12.86 -2.03 25.36
N LEU A 298 13.12 -2.95 26.30
CA LEU A 298 12.24 -4.10 26.51
C LEU A 298 10.85 -3.66 27.00
N ALA A 299 10.80 -2.70 27.93
CA ALA A 299 9.56 -2.17 28.48
C ALA A 299 8.80 -1.25 27.50
N LEU A 300 9.53 -0.63 26.55
CA LEU A 300 8.93 0.18 25.50
C LEU A 300 8.09 -0.66 24.51
N TYR A 301 8.55 -1.88 24.20
CA TYR A 301 7.98 -2.70 23.13
C TYR A 301 7.19 -3.92 23.61
N PHE A 302 7.37 -4.35 24.86
CA PHE A 302 6.69 -5.51 25.43
C PHE A 302 6.04 -5.14 26.76
N THR A 303 4.82 -5.65 26.95
CA THR A 303 4.14 -5.57 28.23
C THR A 303 4.91 -6.36 29.30
N PRO A 304 4.75 -6.05 30.60
CA PRO A 304 5.39 -6.80 31.68
C PRO A 304 5.12 -8.31 31.61
N ASP A 305 3.91 -8.70 31.19
CA ASP A 305 3.53 -10.12 31.08
C ASP A 305 4.21 -10.81 29.90
N GLN A 306 4.29 -10.14 28.75
CA GLN A 306 5.04 -10.65 27.60
C GLN A 306 6.54 -10.74 27.91
N ALA A 307 7.11 -9.74 28.58
CA ALA A 307 8.51 -9.76 29.00
C ALA A 307 8.79 -10.92 29.97
N LYS A 308 7.90 -11.16 30.94
CA LYS A 308 7.98 -12.35 31.81
C LYS A 308 7.90 -13.63 31.00
N SER A 309 6.93 -13.74 30.08
CA SER A 309 6.75 -14.93 29.24
C SER A 309 8.02 -15.26 28.46
N LEU A 310 8.64 -14.26 27.81
CA LEU A 310 9.89 -14.43 27.08
C LEU A 310 11.05 -14.87 28.00
N VAL A 311 11.19 -14.27 29.19
CA VAL A 311 12.20 -14.69 30.19
C VAL A 311 11.93 -16.12 30.65
N ARG A 312 10.66 -16.53 30.76
CA ARG A 312 10.31 -17.90 31.13
C ARG A 312 10.63 -18.90 30.02
N ALA A 313 10.40 -18.53 28.77
CA ALA A 313 10.65 -19.36 27.62
C ALA A 313 12.15 -19.53 27.32
N LEU A 314 12.97 -18.49 27.52
CA LEU A 314 14.40 -18.51 27.17
C LEU A 314 15.31 -19.12 28.24
N PHE A 315 14.87 -19.17 29.51
CA PHE A 315 15.75 -19.54 30.63
C PHE A 315 15.13 -20.56 31.58
N GLN A 316 15.95 -21.54 31.95
CA GLN A 316 15.61 -22.51 32.99
C GLN A 316 15.33 -21.85 34.35
N ASN A 317 14.60 -22.56 35.21
CA ASN A 317 14.23 -22.06 36.53
C ASN A 317 15.47 -21.95 37.43
N THR A 318 15.90 -20.73 37.73
CA THR A 318 17.07 -20.42 38.57
C THR A 318 16.74 -19.22 39.47
N ASP A 319 17.47 -19.07 40.58
CA ASP A 319 17.29 -17.93 41.48
C ASP A 319 17.48 -16.58 40.77
N ARG A 320 18.46 -16.52 39.84
CA ARG A 320 18.71 -15.32 39.03
C ARG A 320 17.51 -14.97 38.14
N ARG A 321 16.89 -15.97 37.51
CA ARG A 321 15.64 -15.78 36.74
C ARG A 321 14.51 -15.31 37.64
N ALA A 322 14.32 -15.92 38.81
CA ALA A 322 13.27 -15.54 39.75
C ALA A 322 13.43 -14.09 40.23
N GLN A 323 14.66 -13.66 40.52
CA GLN A 323 14.96 -12.27 40.87
C GLN A 323 14.62 -11.28 39.75
N LEU A 324 14.95 -11.60 38.49
CA LEU A 324 14.58 -10.77 37.35
C LEU A 324 13.06 -10.69 37.18
N LEU A 325 12.36 -11.82 37.23
CA LEU A 325 10.90 -11.88 37.11
C LEU A 325 10.19 -11.05 38.20
N ALA A 326 10.75 -11.00 39.41
CA ALA A 326 10.23 -10.18 40.50
C ALA A 326 10.43 -8.65 40.28
N ARG A 327 11.46 -8.26 39.51
CA ARG A 327 11.72 -6.85 39.14
C ARG A 327 10.84 -6.37 37.98
N ILE A 328 10.42 -7.29 37.10
CA ILE A 328 9.45 -7.00 36.05
C ILE A 328 8.08 -6.87 36.72
N LYS A 329 7.73 -5.68 37.22
CA LYS A 329 6.43 -5.44 37.85
C LYS A 329 5.41 -4.94 36.82
N LEU A 330 4.16 -5.35 37.00
CA LEU A 330 3.02 -4.66 36.42
C LEU A 330 2.94 -3.30 37.12
N GLN A 331 3.09 -2.21 36.35
CA GLN A 331 2.61 -0.92 36.81
C GLN A 331 1.09 -0.96 36.89
#